data_AF-A0A0R2K0G3-F1
#
_entry.id   AF-A0A0R2K0G3-F1
#
_cell.length_a   1.000
_cell.length_b   1.000
_cell.length_c   1.000
_cell.angle_alpha   90.00
_cell.angle_beta   90.00
_cell.angle_gamma   90.00
#
_symmetry.space_group_name_H-M   'P 1'
#
loop_
_entity.id
_entity.type
_entity.pdbx_description
1 polymer ?
#
loop_
_entity_poly.entity_id
_entity_poly.type
_entity_poly.pdbx_seq_one_letter_code
_entity_poly.pdbx_strand_id
1 'polypeptide(L)' 'MNDLTKLAEEIVGYQKKHDLTDADVAFGTHLSVEKIHNIKINSYTPTADDIQRINNYMRDNK' A
#
# COMPACT_ATOMS: atom_id res chain seq x y z
N MET A 1 8.46 17.02 -2.13
CA MET A 1 7.78 15.86 -2.74
C MET A 1 7.12 15.09 -1.60
N ASN A 2 5.78 15.07 -1.54
CA ASN A 2 5.02 14.46 -0.45
C ASN A 2 5.34 12.96 -0.32
N ASP A 3 5.70 12.51 0.88
CA ASP A 3 5.96 11.09 1.18
C ASP A 3 4.74 10.18 0.87
N LEU A 4 3.54 10.76 0.86
CA LEU A 4 2.29 10.11 0.40
C LEU A 4 2.38 9.60 -1.03
N THR A 5 2.95 10.41 -1.92
CA THR A 5 3.06 10.08 -3.34
C THR A 5 4.04 8.92 -3.53
N LYS A 6 5.13 8.87 -2.76
CA LYS A 6 6.09 7.76 -2.81
C LYS A 6 5.46 6.43 -2.39
N LEU A 7 4.73 6.41 -1.27
CA LEU A 7 4.08 5.19 -0.81
C LEU A 7 3.04 4.68 -1.81
N ALA A 8 2.24 5.60 -2.39
CA ALA A 8 1.30 5.27 -3.44
C ALA A 8 1.98 4.62 -4.66
N GLU A 9 3.10 5.20 -5.11
CA GLU A 9 3.89 4.66 -6.21
C GLU A 9 4.49 3.29 -5.89
N GLU A 10 4.99 3.08 -4.67
CA GLU A 10 5.51 1.78 -4.22
C GLU A 10 4.42 0.69 -4.22
N ILE A 11 3.23 1.00 -3.69
CA ILE A 11 2.10 0.06 -3.68
C ILE A 11 1.70 -0.30 -5.12
N VAL A 12 1.54 0.70 -6.00
CA VAL A 12 1.16 0.46 -7.40
C VAL A 12 2.24 -0.34 -8.14
N GLY A 13 3.51 -0.03 -7.90
CA GLY A 13 4.63 -0.76 -8.49
C GLY A 13 4.68 -2.22 -8.03
N TYR A 14 4.48 -2.45 -6.73
CA TYR A 14 4.42 -3.79 -6.16
C TYR A 14 3.24 -4.59 -6.70
N GLN A 15 2.05 -3.98 -6.76
CA GLN A 15 0.86 -4.59 -7.36
C GLN A 15 1.10 -5.02 -8.80
N LYS A 16 1.65 -4.14 -9.64
CA LYS A 16 1.97 -4.47 -11.03
C LYS A 16 3.03 -5.56 -11.17
N LYS A 17 4.05 -5.55 -10.32
CA LYS A 17 5.16 -6.52 -10.38
C LYS A 17 4.70 -7.93 -10.01
N HIS A 18 3.76 -8.05 -9.06
CA HIS A 18 3.29 -9.32 -8.53
C HIS A 18 1.88 -9.71 -9.02
N ASP A 19 1.30 -8.97 -9.96
CA ASP A 19 -0.06 -9.14 -10.48
C ASP A 19 -1.14 -9.17 -9.38
N LEU A 20 -1.02 -8.25 -8.40
CA LEU A 20 -1.89 -8.18 -7.23
C LEU A 20 -2.94 -7.08 -7.37
N THR A 21 -4.11 -7.33 -6.78
CA THR A 21 -5.18 -6.34 -6.66
C THR A 21 -5.08 -5.55 -5.35
N ASP A 22 -5.94 -4.53 -5.20
CA ASP A 22 -6.12 -3.83 -3.92
C ASP A 22 -6.58 -4.74 -2.81
N ALA A 23 -7.39 -5.75 -3.14
CA ALA A 23 -7.87 -6.73 -2.18
C ALA A 23 -6.74 -7.63 -1.68
N ASP A 24 -5.83 -8.05 -2.57
CA ASP A 24 -4.68 -8.90 -2.19
C ASP A 24 -3.71 -8.15 -1.25
N VAL A 25 -3.39 -6.90 -1.58
CA VAL A 25 -2.52 -6.07 -0.72
C VAL A 25 -3.21 -5.76 0.60
N ALA A 26 -4.50 -5.43 0.59
CA ALA A 26 -5.28 -5.19 1.79
C ALA A 26 -5.29 -6.44 2.70
N PHE A 27 -5.49 -7.62 2.11
CA PHE A 27 -5.46 -8.88 2.83
C PHE A 27 -4.09 -9.12 3.48
N GLY A 28 -2.99 -8.98 2.71
CA GLY A 28 -1.63 -9.21 3.22
C GLY A 28 -1.15 -8.19 4.25
N THR A 29 -1.66 -6.96 4.20
CA THR A 29 -1.32 -5.89 5.15
C THR A 29 -2.24 -5.83 6.36
N HIS A 30 -3.30 -6.63 6.40
CA HIS A 30 -4.41 -6.50 7.36
C HIS A 30 -4.97 -5.07 7.40
N LEU A 31 -5.12 -4.45 6.24
CA LEU A 31 -5.76 -3.15 6.04
C LEU A 31 -7.05 -3.33 5.25
N SER A 32 -7.93 -2.33 5.30
CA SER A 32 -9.13 -2.33 4.45
C SER A 32 -8.76 -2.02 2.99
N VAL A 33 -9.48 -2.61 2.04
CA VAL A 33 -9.32 -2.33 0.60
C VAL A 33 -9.46 -0.83 0.32
N GLU A 34 -10.42 -0.18 0.95
CA GLU A 34 -10.66 1.26 0.84
C GLU A 34 -9.45 2.08 1.32
N LYS A 35 -8.74 1.63 2.36
CA LYS A 35 -7.51 2.30 2.81
C LYS A 35 -6.42 2.24 1.74
N ILE A 36 -6.18 1.06 1.17
CA ILE A 36 -5.19 0.90 0.08
C ILE A 36 -5.57 1.79 -1.10
N HIS A 37 -6.84 1.78 -1.49
CA HIS A 37 -7.33 2.64 -2.56
C HIS A 37 -7.11 4.13 -2.26
N ASN A 38 -7.50 4.60 -1.07
CA ASN A 38 -7.40 6.00 -0.66
C ASN A 38 -5.95 6.48 -0.57
N ILE A 39 -5.01 5.62 -0.15
CA ILE A 39 -3.58 5.93 -0.16
C ILE A 39 -3.09 6.16 -1.60
N LYS A 40 -3.47 5.27 -2.54
CA LYS A 40 -3.07 5.40 -3.96
C LYS A 40 -3.55 6.69 -4.61
N ILE A 41 -4.78 7.10 -4.31
CA ILE A 41 -5.35 8.34 -4.86
C ILE A 41 -4.98 9.59 -4.03
N ASN A 42 -4.08 9.47 -3.04
CA ASN A 42 -3.67 10.55 -2.14
C ASN A 42 -4.87 11.19 -1.38
N SER A 43 -5.97 10.45 -1.21
CA SER A 43 -7.19 10.88 -0.50
C SER A 43 -7.15 10.55 1.00
N TYR A 44 -6.12 9.81 1.43
CA TYR A 44 -5.89 9.48 2.84
C TYR A 44 -4.41 9.66 3.19
N THR A 45 -4.16 10.20 4.38
CA THR A 45 -2.83 10.27 4.98
C THR A 45 -2.66 9.02 5.86
N PRO A 46 -1.86 8.01 5.44
CA PRO A 46 -1.64 6.81 6.22
C PRO A 46 -0.91 7.12 7.52
N THR A 47 -1.31 6.42 8.57
CA THR A 47 -0.65 6.50 9.87
C THR A 47 0.67 5.73 9.83
N ALA A 48 1.52 5.94 10.84
CA ALA A 48 2.77 5.18 10.97
C ALA A 48 2.53 3.65 11.00
N ASP A 49 1.42 3.19 11.57
CA ASP A 49 1.04 1.77 11.59
C ASP A 49 0.68 1.26 10.18
N ASP A 50 -0.09 2.03 9.40
CA ASP A 50 -0.42 1.67 8.01
C ASP A 50 0.85 1.55 7.17
N ILE A 51 1.76 2.53 7.27
CA ILE A 51 3.04 2.55 6.54
C ILE A 51 3.88 1.33 6.91
N GLN A 52 3.95 0.99 8.19
CA GLN A 52 4.73 -0.14 8.69
C GLN A 52 4.17 -1.47 8.16
N ARG A 53 2.85 -1.67 8.19
CA ARG A 53 2.20 -2.89 7.68
C ARG A 53 2.43 -3.07 6.19
N ILE A 54 2.27 -1.99 5.41
CA ILE A 54 2.49 -2.00 3.95
C ILE A 54 3.96 -2.32 3.64
N ASN A 55 4.91 -1.68 4.31
CA ASN A 55 6.33 -1.96 4.14
C ASN A 55 6.71 -3.39 4.52
N ASN A 56 6.20 -3.90 5.64
CA ASN A 56 6.47 -5.26 6.07
C ASN A 56 5.96 -6.28 5.04
N TYR A 57 4.74 -6.10 4.54
CA TYR A 57 4.16 -6.96 3.52
C TYR A 57 4.99 -6.99 2.24
N MET A 58 5.36 -5.82 1.71
CA MET A 58 6.18 -5.71 0.48
C MET A 58 7.59 -6.27 0.66
N ARG A 59 8.14 -6.23 1.88
CA ARG A 59 9.47 -6.76 2.19
C ARG A 59 9.48 -8.28 2.37
N ASP A 60 8.44 -8.83 2.98
CA ASP A 60 8.31 -10.26 3.26
C ASP A 60 8.07 -11.09 1.98
N ASN A 61 7.44 -10.49 0.97
CA ASN A 61 7.03 -11.14 -0.28
C ASN A 61 7.94 -10.77 -1.48
N LYS A 62 9.24 -10.55 -1.23
CA LYS A 62 10.21 -10.03 -2.22
C LYS A 62 10.60 -11.02 -3.32
#